data_AF-A0A211ZUY2-F1
#
_entry.id   AF-A0A211ZUY2-F1
#
_cell.length_a   1.000
_cell.length_b   1.000
_cell.length_c   1.000
_cell.angle_alpha   90.00
_cell.angle_beta   90.00
_cell.angle_gamma   90.00
#
_symmetry.space_group_name_H-M   'P 1'
#
loop_
_entity.id
_entity.type
_entity.pdbx_description
1 polymer ?
#
loop_
_entity_poly.entity_id
_entity_poly.type
_entity_poly.pdbx_seq_one_letter_code
_entity_poly.pdbx_strand_id
1 'polypeptide(L)'
;MAEAGPKIRLSKSDHALPAAFLDAPQRPLSRPHLAEATRLHGKVSDRTIDVRVLRLRRKLERAPCTREVVQIARGLCYVFTLPVERLS
;
A
#
# COMPACT_ATOMS: atom_id res chain seq x y z
N MET A 1 2.16 22.43 -13.91
CA MET A 1 1.25 22.09 -12.79
C MET A 1 0.70 20.71 -13.07
N ALA A 2 1.15 19.69 -12.33
CA ALA A 2 0.55 18.36 -12.45
C ALA A 2 -0.90 18.46 -11.96
N GLU A 3 -1.86 18.09 -12.79
CA GLU A 3 -3.27 18.08 -12.42
C GLU A 3 -3.47 17.08 -11.27
N ALA A 4 -3.97 17.54 -10.13
CA ALA A 4 -4.19 16.68 -8.99
C ALA A 4 -5.26 15.64 -9.36
N GLY A 5 -4.89 14.35 -9.33
CA GLY A 5 -5.80 13.26 -9.63
C GLY A 5 -7.01 13.20 -8.68
N PRO A 6 -8.01 12.37 -9.01
CA PRO A 6 -9.23 12.24 -8.21
C PRO A 6 -8.93 11.85 -6.76
N LYS A 7 -9.49 12.60 -5.81
CA LYS A 7 -9.34 12.33 -4.37
C LYS A 7 -10.12 11.07 -3.98
N ILE A 8 -9.42 10.08 -3.44
CA ILE A 8 -10.03 8.83 -2.96
C ILE A 8 -10.30 8.97 -1.46
N ARG A 9 -11.57 8.81 -1.03
CA ARG A 9 -11.90 8.72 0.39
C ARG A 9 -11.37 7.43 0.99
N LEU A 10 -10.57 7.55 2.04
CA LEU A 10 -10.11 6.44 2.88
C LEU A 10 -10.77 6.54 4.26
N SER A 11 -11.24 5.42 4.79
CA SER A 11 -11.65 5.34 6.21
C SER A 11 -10.42 5.44 7.12
N LYS A 12 -10.59 5.84 8.39
CA LYS A 12 -9.52 5.83 9.40
C LYS A 12 -8.84 4.46 9.48
N SER A 13 -9.59 3.37 9.36
CA SER A 13 -9.01 2.02 9.39
C SER A 13 -8.29 1.63 8.08
N ASP A 14 -8.53 2.35 6.99
CA ASP A 14 -8.01 2.04 5.65
C ASP A 14 -6.71 2.79 5.30
N HIS A 15 -6.36 3.85 6.04
CA HIS A 15 -5.21 4.70 5.68
C HIS A 15 -3.85 4.12 6.09
N ALA A 16 -3.81 3.26 7.12
CA ALA A 16 -2.55 2.83 7.71
C ALA A 16 -1.69 1.96 6.76
N LEU A 17 -2.32 1.13 5.91
CA LEU A 17 -1.59 0.32 4.94
C LEU A 17 -0.95 1.17 3.83
N PRO A 18 -1.70 2.07 3.15
CA PRO A 18 -1.09 3.03 2.23
C PRO A 18 0.01 3.86 2.90
N ALA A 19 -0.20 4.36 4.13
CA ALA A 19 0.80 5.15 4.84
C ALA A 19 2.12 4.39 5.01
N ALA A 20 2.08 3.11 5.44
CA ALA A 20 3.26 2.27 5.57
C ALA A 20 4.06 2.12 4.26
N PHE A 21 3.36 2.03 3.11
CA PHE A 21 4.01 2.00 1.80
C PHE A 21 4.61 3.35 1.40
N LEU A 22 3.93 4.46 1.72
CA LEU A 22 4.40 5.81 1.40
C LEU A 22 5.58 6.25 2.30
N ASP A 23 5.68 5.72 3.51
CA ASP A 23 6.81 5.94 4.42
C ASP A 23 8.06 5.14 4.01
N ALA A 24 7.88 4.06 3.24
CA ALA A 24 8.96 3.20 2.77
C ALA A 24 8.78 2.83 1.27
N PRO A 25 8.78 3.83 0.37
CA PRO A 25 8.61 3.59 -1.06
C PRO A 25 9.79 2.79 -1.61
N GLN A 26 9.54 1.92 -2.60
CA GLN A 26 10.54 1.10 -3.28
C GLN A 26 11.34 0.17 -2.36
N ARG A 27 10.88 -0.05 -1.13
CA ARG A 27 11.47 -0.98 -0.17
C ARG A 27 10.55 -2.20 0.03
N PRO A 28 11.11 -3.41 0.17
CA PRO A 28 10.33 -4.60 0.48
C PRO A 28 9.83 -4.57 1.92
N LEU A 29 8.51 -4.72 2.09
CA LEU A 29 7.84 -4.81 3.38
C LEU A 29 7.22 -6.20 3.55
N SER A 30 7.55 -6.86 4.66
CA SER A 30 7.02 -8.19 4.98
C SER A 30 5.58 -8.12 5.51
N ARG A 31 4.85 -9.23 5.46
CA ARG A 31 3.48 -9.29 6.03
C ARG A 31 3.45 -8.96 7.53
N PRO A 32 4.36 -9.48 8.38
CA PRO A 32 4.41 -9.10 9.79
C PRO A 32 4.63 -7.60 9.97
N HIS A 33 5.53 -7.00 9.19
CA HIS A 33 5.80 -5.55 9.25
C HIS A 33 4.56 -4.73 8.86
N LEU A 34 3.86 -5.11 7.79
CA LEU A 34 2.62 -4.45 7.38
C LEU A 34 1.49 -4.64 8.42
N ALA A 35 1.42 -5.80 9.07
CA ALA A 35 0.46 -6.05 10.14
C ALA A 35 0.70 -5.14 11.35
N GLU A 36 1.96 -5.00 11.77
CA GLU A 36 2.39 -4.12 12.84
C GLU A 36 2.12 -2.65 12.52
N ALA A 37 2.56 -2.19 11.33
CA ALA A 37 2.37 -0.80 10.89
C ALA A 37 0.90 -0.39 10.80
N THR A 38 0.03 -1.35 10.48
CA THR A 38 -1.41 -1.09 10.42
C THR A 38 -2.15 -1.23 11.74
N ARG A 39 -1.43 -1.47 12.85
CA ARG A 39 -1.98 -1.67 14.21
C ARG A 39 -3.16 -2.63 14.21
N LEU A 40 -3.10 -3.66 13.37
CA LEU A 40 -4.12 -4.68 13.37
C LEU A 40 -3.98 -5.48 14.66
N HIS A 41 -4.86 -5.24 15.62
CA HIS A 41 -4.89 -5.94 16.89
C HIS A 41 -5.45 -7.38 16.71
N GLY A 42 -4.85 -8.35 17.39
CA GLY A 42 -5.27 -9.76 17.37
C GLY A 42 -4.40 -10.65 16.47
N LYS A 43 -4.84 -11.90 16.26
CA LYS A 43 -4.13 -12.87 15.41
C LYS A 43 -4.37 -12.54 13.93
N VAL A 44 -3.60 -11.59 13.41
CA VAL A 44 -3.65 -11.21 12.00
C VAL A 44 -3.00 -12.33 11.17
N SER A 45 -3.78 -12.90 10.26
CA SER A 45 -3.24 -13.86 9.31
C SER A 45 -2.55 -13.14 8.14
N ASP A 46 -1.58 -13.80 7.53
CA ASP A 46 -0.97 -13.36 6.27
C ASP A 46 -2.03 -13.04 5.20
N ARG A 47 -3.09 -13.85 5.15
CA ARG A 47 -4.22 -13.67 4.23
C ARG A 47 -4.94 -12.34 4.41
N THR A 48 -5.04 -11.85 5.65
CA THR A 48 -5.63 -10.54 5.95
C THR A 48 -4.83 -9.42 5.30
N ILE A 49 -3.50 -9.50 5.37
CA ILE A 49 -2.60 -8.54 4.70
C ILE A 49 -2.76 -8.63 3.19
N ASP A 50 -2.74 -9.84 2.62
CA ASP A 50 -2.93 -10.05 1.18
C ASP A 50 -4.21 -9.39 0.66
N VAL A 51 -5.34 -9.56 1.37
CA VAL A 51 -6.64 -8.97 1.00
C VAL A 51 -6.59 -7.45 1.06
N ARG A 52 -5.94 -6.87 2.08
CA ARG A 52 -5.83 -5.41 2.20
C ARG A 52 -4.93 -4.84 1.10
N VAL A 53 -3.82 -5.50 0.78
CA VAL A 53 -2.94 -5.14 -0.35
C VAL A 53 -3.71 -5.22 -1.67
N LEU A 54 -4.49 -6.28 -1.90
CA LEU A 54 -5.31 -6.42 -3.10
C LEU A 54 -6.34 -5.29 -3.22
N ARG A 55 -7.03 -4.94 -2.12
CA ARG A 55 -7.98 -3.81 -2.10
C ARG A 55 -7.29 -2.49 -2.38
N LEU A 56 -6.07 -2.28 -1.86
CA LEU A 56 -5.27 -1.10 -2.14
C LEU A 56 -4.89 -1.02 -3.62
N ARG A 57 -4.35 -2.09 -4.21
CA ARG A 57 -4.01 -2.16 -5.64
C ARG A 57 -5.22 -1.79 -6.51
N ARG A 58 -6.37 -2.41 -6.26
CA ARG A 58 -7.62 -2.10 -6.99
C ARG A 58 -8.10 -0.67 -6.83
N LYS A 59 -7.77 0.03 -5.75
CA LYS A 59 -8.10 1.46 -5.59
C LYS A 59 -7.15 2.36 -6.40
N LEU A 60 -5.88 1.97 -6.50
CA LEU A 60 -4.81 2.74 -7.17
C LEU A 60 -4.78 2.50 -8.70
N GLU A 61 -5.05 1.27 -9.14
CA GLU A 61 -5.03 0.84 -10.55
C GLU A 61 -6.35 1.15 -11.30
N ARG A 62 -7.20 2.04 -10.79
CA ARG A 62 -8.46 2.43 -11.46
C ARG A 62 -8.27 3.27 -12.73
N ALA A 63 -7.10 3.86 -12.89
CA ALA A 63 -6.64 4.44 -14.15
C ALA A 63 -5.80 3.41 -14.92
N PRO A 64 -5.65 3.52 -16.25
CA PRO A 64 -4.75 2.66 -17.01
C PRO A 64 -3.29 3.00 -16.66
N CYS A 65 -2.85 2.60 -15.47
CA CYS A 65 -1.47 2.62 -15.05
C CYS A 65 -0.78 1.46 -15.76
N THR A 66 0.19 1.76 -16.61
CA THR A 66 1.02 0.77 -17.31
C THR A 66 1.90 -0.06 -16.36
N ARG A 67 1.98 0.33 -15.07
CA ARG A 67 2.84 -0.28 -14.06
C ARG A 67 2.02 -0.71 -12.84
N GLU A 68 2.29 -1.92 -12.34
CA GLU A 68 1.74 -2.40 -11.07
C GLU A 68 2.23 -1.52 -9.91
N VAL A 69 1.30 -0.94 -9.16
CA VAL A 69 1.62 0.01 -8.09
C VAL A 69 2.23 -0.69 -6.87
N VAL A 70 1.79 -1.93 -6.61
CA VAL A 70 2.34 -2.78 -5.55
C VAL A 70 2.70 -4.15 -6.13
N GLN A 71 3.97 -4.54 -5.98
CA GLN A 71 4.53 -5.78 -6.51
C GLN A 71 4.94 -6.74 -5.40
N ILE A 72 5.02 -8.03 -5.73
CA ILE A 72 5.60 -9.05 -4.85
C ILE A 72 7.10 -9.13 -5.12
N ALA A 73 7.90 -8.94 -4.08
CA ALA A 73 9.35 -9.13 -4.10
C ALA A 73 9.74 -10.51 -3.56
N ARG A 74 11.05 -10.83 -3.66
CA ARG A 74 11.64 -12.05 -3.09
C ARG A 74 11.25 -12.20 -1.61
N GLY A 75 11.01 -13.45 -1.18
CA GLY A 75 10.58 -13.73 0.19
C GLY A 75 9.14 -13.33 0.51
N LEU A 76 8.27 -13.26 -0.51
CA LEU A 76 6.84 -12.94 -0.37
C LEU A 76 6.56 -11.58 0.29
N CYS A 77 7.46 -10.62 0.11
CA CYS A 77 7.30 -9.24 0.57
C CYS A 77 6.55 -8.39 -0.47
N TYR A 78 6.01 -7.26 -0.04
CA TYR A 78 5.36 -6.29 -0.93
C TYR A 78 6.22 -5.04 -1.11
N VAL A 79 6.27 -4.51 -2.32
CA VAL A 79 7.00 -3.28 -2.66
C VAL A 79 6.05 -2.30 -3.33
N PHE A 80 5.99 -1.07 -2.81
CA PHE A 80 5.37 0.05 -3.52
C PHE A 80 6.34 0.57 -4.57
N THR A 81 5.96 0.52 -5.85
CA THR A 81 6.90 0.65 -6.97
C THR A 81 7.10 2.07 -7.46
N LEU A 82 6.16 2.96 -7.14
CA LEU A 82 6.18 4.34 -7.58
C LEU A 82 7.07 5.19 -6.67
N PRO A 83 7.78 6.19 -7.21
CA PRO A 83 8.44 7.18 -6.39
C PRO A 83 7.39 7.98 -5.61
N VAL A 84 7.74 8.38 -4.39
CA VAL A 84 6.87 9.18 -3.51
C VAL A 84 7.57 10.50 -3.22
N GLU A 85 6.84 11.60 -3.42
CA GLU A 85 7.28 12.95 -3.08
C GLU A 85 6.44 13.46 -1.91
N ARG A 86 7.08 14.02 -0.89
CA ARG A 86 6.38 14.62 0.24
C ARG A 86 6.00 16.05 -0.13
N LEU A 87 4.71 16.31 -0.23
CA LEU A 87 4.20 17.67 -0.43
C LEU A 87 4.46 18.47 0.84
N SER A 88 5.37 19.44 0.74
CA SER A 88 5.66 20.47 1.74
C SER A 88 4.72 21.67 1.60
#